data_AF-A0A4Q3WI46-F1
#
_entry.id   AF-A0A4Q3WI46-F1
#
_cell.length_a   1.000
_cell.length_b   1.000
_cell.length_c   1.000
_cell.angle_alpha   90.00
_cell.angle_beta   90.00
_cell.angle_gamma   90.00
#
_symmetry.space_group_name_H-M   'P 1'
#
loop_
_entity.id
_entity.type
_entity.pdbx_description
1 polymer ?
#
loop_
_entity_poly.entity_id
_entity_poly.type
_entity_poly.pdbx_seq_one_letter_code
_entity_poly.pdbx_strand_id
1 'polypeptide(L)'
;MKTLDQVRYSILDLVPYPEGKSIADAYKSSVTLAQHAEAWGYHRYWMAEHHSLEGIAGAATSVLIGHVAGHTKTIRVGSGGIMLPNHAPLMIAEQFGTLATLYPNRIDLGLGRAPGTDQTTMRALRRGLSSKGDDFPELIDELLFYFQKSEPGQKVRAIPGEGIDVPIWILGSSTYSGRLAAMLGRPYAFAGHFAPDQMLQAYDIYRKNFEPSSVLEKPHTMAGIPIIAAATDEEAEYLATSLYLRFLGLIRGQLKPTPPPVESMDLLWT
;
A
#
# COMPACT_ATOMS: atom_id res chain seq x y z
N MET A 1 24.69 -5.70 11.57
CA MET A 1 23.21 -5.70 11.55
C MET A 1 22.76 -4.30 11.94
N LYS A 2 21.73 -3.72 11.29
CA LYS A 2 21.23 -2.41 11.69
C LYS A 2 20.61 -2.48 13.09
N THR A 3 20.84 -1.50 13.92
CA THR A 3 20.14 -1.33 15.20
C THR A 3 18.77 -0.67 14.98
N LEU A 4 17.84 -0.78 15.94
CA LEU A 4 16.47 -0.26 15.77
C LEU A 4 16.43 1.24 15.50
N ASP A 5 17.34 2.02 16.10
CA ASP A 5 17.53 3.45 15.85
C ASP A 5 17.98 3.77 14.40
N GLN A 6 18.50 2.78 13.67
CA GLN A 6 18.91 2.91 12.27
C GLN A 6 17.82 2.44 11.28
N VAL A 7 16.68 1.98 11.79
CA VAL A 7 15.51 1.57 10.99
C VAL A 7 14.57 2.76 10.84
N ARG A 8 14.12 3.01 9.60
CA ARG A 8 13.09 4.02 9.34
C ARG A 8 11.72 3.41 9.57
N TYR A 9 10.91 4.06 10.40
CA TYR A 9 9.53 3.67 10.65
C TYR A 9 8.58 4.39 9.71
N SER A 10 7.50 3.71 9.35
CA SER A 10 6.53 4.11 8.32
C SER A 10 5.14 3.65 8.74
N ILE A 11 4.09 4.31 8.26
CA ILE A 11 2.70 3.88 8.48
C ILE A 11 2.10 3.40 7.16
N LEU A 12 1.37 2.27 7.23
CA LEU A 12 0.44 1.84 6.19
C LEU A 12 -0.97 1.95 6.74
N ASP A 13 -1.74 2.89 6.20
CA ASP A 13 -3.10 3.18 6.58
C ASP A 13 -4.08 2.52 5.60
N LEU A 14 -4.94 1.66 6.11
CA LEU A 14 -6.02 1.05 5.34
C LEU A 14 -7.25 1.95 5.28
N VAL A 15 -7.26 3.09 5.97
CA VAL A 15 -8.40 4.00 6.11
C VAL A 15 -9.59 3.29 6.77
N PRO A 16 -9.41 2.67 7.96
CA PRO A 16 -10.47 1.92 8.60
C PRO A 16 -11.56 2.85 9.16
N TYR A 17 -12.82 2.44 9.03
CA TYR A 17 -13.92 2.99 9.82
C TYR A 17 -14.48 1.89 10.73
N PRO A 18 -14.27 1.96 12.06
CA PRO A 18 -14.80 0.96 12.98
C PRO A 18 -16.31 1.08 13.14
N GLU A 19 -16.91 0.12 13.85
CA GLU A 19 -18.33 0.11 14.15
C GLU A 19 -18.77 1.44 14.81
N GLY A 20 -19.91 1.97 14.37
CA GLY A 20 -20.45 3.23 14.85
C GLY A 20 -19.70 4.49 14.36
N LYS A 21 -18.67 4.37 13.52
CA LYS A 21 -17.99 5.51 12.88
C LYS A 21 -18.34 5.64 11.42
N SER A 22 -18.39 6.88 10.94
CA SER A 22 -18.64 7.17 9.53
C SER A 22 -17.35 7.12 8.71
N ILE A 23 -17.50 6.99 7.39
CA ILE A 23 -16.37 7.14 6.45
C ILE A 23 -15.71 8.52 6.58
N ALA A 24 -16.49 9.57 6.84
CA ALA A 24 -15.95 10.91 7.07
C ALA A 24 -15.04 10.97 8.31
N ASP A 25 -15.35 10.20 9.36
CA ASP A 25 -14.50 10.08 10.54
C ASP A 25 -13.18 9.36 10.23
N ALA A 26 -13.20 8.36 9.35
CA ALA A 26 -11.98 7.67 8.91
C ALA A 26 -11.04 8.61 8.15
N TYR A 27 -11.55 9.44 7.24
CA TYR A 27 -10.73 10.42 6.53
C TYR A 27 -10.12 11.47 7.46
N LYS A 28 -10.89 12.00 8.42
CA LYS A 28 -10.36 12.89 9.47
C LYS A 28 -9.28 12.19 10.29
N SER A 29 -9.52 10.94 10.68
CA SER A 29 -8.56 10.15 11.46
C SER A 29 -7.26 9.89 10.70
N SER A 30 -7.34 9.65 9.38
CA SER A 30 -6.18 9.47 8.51
C SER A 30 -5.31 10.73 8.46
N VAL A 31 -5.92 11.91 8.34
CA VAL A 31 -5.21 13.19 8.39
C VAL A 31 -4.56 13.41 9.75
N THR A 32 -5.31 13.22 10.83
CA THR A 32 -4.80 13.37 12.20
C THR A 32 -3.62 12.43 12.46
N LEU A 33 -3.73 11.16 12.04
CA LEU A 33 -2.66 10.18 12.18
C LEU A 33 -1.43 10.57 11.36
N ALA A 34 -1.60 11.05 10.12
CA ALA A 34 -0.49 11.49 9.29
C ALA A 34 0.25 12.71 9.88
N GLN A 35 -0.47 13.65 10.47
CA GLN A 35 0.12 14.80 11.18
C GLN A 35 0.91 14.38 12.41
N HIS A 36 0.37 13.43 13.20
CA HIS A 36 1.11 12.86 14.33
C HIS A 36 2.34 12.07 13.86
N ALA A 37 2.21 11.24 12.84
CA ALA A 37 3.31 10.48 12.26
C ALA A 37 4.44 11.40 11.79
N GLU A 38 4.10 12.51 11.13
CA GLU A 38 5.06 13.56 10.77
C GLU A 38 5.75 14.16 11.99
N ALA A 39 4.99 14.53 13.02
CA ALA A 39 5.54 15.10 14.26
C ALA A 39 6.45 14.13 15.02
N TRP A 40 6.16 12.82 14.96
CA TRP A 40 6.95 11.76 15.56
C TRP A 40 8.16 11.33 14.72
N GLY A 41 8.33 11.88 13.51
CA GLY A 41 9.47 11.60 12.64
C GLY A 41 9.35 10.32 11.82
N TYR A 42 8.14 9.81 11.57
CA TYR A 42 7.93 8.73 10.62
C TYR A 42 8.36 9.16 9.22
N HIS A 43 8.94 8.22 8.47
CA HIS A 43 9.54 8.50 7.18
C HIS A 43 8.50 8.65 6.05
N ARG A 44 7.43 7.87 6.10
CA ARG A 44 6.36 7.84 5.10
C ARG A 44 5.02 7.45 5.71
N TYR A 45 3.96 7.91 5.08
CA TYR A 45 2.57 7.56 5.31
C TYR A 45 1.95 7.02 4.02
N TRP A 46 1.70 5.73 3.97
CA TRP A 46 1.13 5.09 2.80
C TRP A 46 -0.34 4.75 3.01
N MET A 47 -1.11 4.81 1.94
CA MET A 47 -2.53 4.48 1.94
C MET A 47 -2.76 3.23 1.06
N ALA A 48 -3.51 2.25 1.57
CA ALA A 48 -3.77 1.00 0.87
C ALA A 48 -5.06 1.06 0.04
N GLU A 49 -5.02 0.51 -1.17
CA GLU A 49 -6.19 0.40 -2.04
C GLU A 49 -7.02 -0.85 -1.72
N HIS A 50 -8.29 -0.66 -1.36
CA HIS A 50 -9.27 -1.74 -1.19
C HIS A 50 -10.64 -1.33 -1.74
N HIS A 51 -11.35 -2.28 -2.34
CA HIS A 51 -12.67 -2.05 -2.95
C HIS A 51 -13.73 -2.94 -2.30
N SER A 52 -14.96 -2.43 -2.22
CA SER A 52 -16.13 -3.16 -1.72
C SER A 52 -15.91 -3.92 -0.40
N LEU A 53 -15.04 -3.38 0.46
CA LEU A 53 -14.62 -4.01 1.71
C LEU A 53 -15.18 -3.23 2.89
N GLU A 54 -16.20 -3.78 3.55
CA GLU A 54 -16.83 -3.09 4.68
C GLU A 54 -15.82 -2.82 5.81
N GLY A 55 -15.90 -1.61 6.37
CA GLY A 55 -14.99 -1.12 7.40
C GLY A 55 -13.67 -0.54 6.88
N ILE A 56 -13.47 -0.43 5.56
CA ILE A 56 -12.31 0.19 4.91
C ILE A 56 -12.76 1.22 3.87
N ALA A 57 -12.21 2.44 3.91
CA ALA A 57 -12.56 3.54 3.01
C ALA A 57 -11.45 3.94 2.03
N GLY A 58 -10.48 3.06 1.78
CA GLY A 58 -9.27 3.34 0.97
C GLY A 58 -9.41 3.21 -0.55
N ALA A 59 -10.61 3.22 -1.14
CA ALA A 59 -10.78 2.88 -2.56
C ALA A 59 -10.20 3.92 -3.54
N ALA A 60 -10.44 5.21 -3.29
CA ALA A 60 -9.98 6.32 -4.14
C ALA A 60 -8.56 6.78 -3.74
N THR A 61 -7.59 5.87 -3.80
CA THR A 61 -6.26 6.01 -3.18
C THR A 61 -5.53 7.30 -3.57
N SER A 62 -5.49 7.67 -4.86
CA SER A 62 -4.81 8.90 -5.31
C SER A 62 -5.45 10.19 -4.79
N VAL A 63 -6.78 10.22 -4.64
CA VAL A 63 -7.50 11.34 -4.03
C VAL A 63 -7.13 11.48 -2.56
N LEU A 64 -7.10 10.36 -1.84
CA LEU A 64 -6.76 10.35 -0.41
C LEU A 64 -5.30 10.73 -0.16
N ILE A 65 -4.37 10.26 -1.00
CA ILE A 65 -2.96 10.70 -0.96
C ILE A 65 -2.88 12.22 -1.10
N GLY A 66 -3.58 12.79 -2.08
CA GLY A 66 -3.63 14.24 -2.28
C GLY A 66 -4.22 14.98 -1.08
N HIS A 67 -5.28 14.43 -0.47
CA HIS A 67 -5.90 14.98 0.73
C HIS A 67 -4.94 15.01 1.92
N VAL A 68 -4.26 13.89 2.22
CA VAL A 68 -3.31 13.78 3.35
C VAL A 68 -2.05 14.60 3.10
N ALA A 69 -1.51 14.59 1.87
CA ALA A 69 -0.33 15.38 1.51
C ALA A 69 -0.57 16.89 1.68
N GLY A 70 -1.78 17.38 1.39
CA GLY A 70 -2.17 18.77 1.62
C GLY A 70 -2.29 19.19 3.08
N HIS A 71 -2.39 18.23 4.01
CA HIS A 71 -2.50 18.47 5.46
C HIS A 71 -1.21 18.17 6.24
N THR A 72 -0.14 17.83 5.54
CA THR A 72 1.18 17.51 6.09
C THR A 72 2.25 18.31 5.35
N LYS A 73 3.46 18.46 5.91
CA LYS A 73 4.47 19.38 5.38
C LYS A 73 5.70 18.69 4.79
N THR A 74 6.20 17.65 5.44
CA THR A 74 7.51 17.04 5.18
C THR A 74 7.45 15.52 5.01
N ILE A 75 6.52 14.83 5.67
CA ILE A 75 6.40 13.37 5.55
C ILE A 75 6.12 12.97 4.09
N ARG A 76 6.70 11.86 3.64
CA ARG A 76 6.34 11.29 2.33
C ARG A 76 4.93 10.71 2.41
N VAL A 77 4.12 10.91 1.38
CA VAL A 77 2.77 10.36 1.30
C VAL A 77 2.64 9.57 0.01
N GLY A 78 2.01 8.40 0.04
CA GLY A 78 1.96 7.58 -1.17
C GLY A 78 1.03 6.39 -1.08
N SER A 79 1.10 5.54 -2.08
CA SER A 79 0.34 4.29 -2.10
C SER A 79 1.13 3.14 -1.47
N GLY A 80 0.44 2.31 -0.69
CA GLY A 80 0.97 1.06 -0.17
C GLY A 80 0.07 -0.15 -0.44
N GLY A 81 -0.47 -0.38 -1.65
CA GLY A 81 -0.10 0.16 -2.96
C GLY A 81 -1.33 0.36 -3.85
N ILE A 82 -1.10 0.89 -5.06
CA ILE A 82 -2.08 0.86 -6.15
C ILE A 82 -2.14 -0.57 -6.66
N MET A 83 -3.34 -1.14 -6.73
CA MET A 83 -3.56 -2.46 -7.31
C MET A 83 -3.57 -2.31 -8.84
N LEU A 84 -2.38 -2.17 -9.43
CA LEU A 84 -2.19 -1.75 -10.82
C LEU A 84 -3.03 -2.52 -11.83
N PRO A 85 -3.25 -3.85 -11.70
CA PRO A 85 -4.14 -4.59 -12.62
C PRO A 85 -5.61 -4.14 -12.65
N ASN A 86 -6.04 -3.26 -11.73
CA ASN A 86 -7.38 -2.67 -11.73
C ASN A 86 -7.45 -1.35 -12.50
N HIS A 87 -6.32 -0.80 -12.95
CA HIS A 87 -6.22 0.54 -13.53
C HIS A 87 -5.54 0.53 -14.89
N ALA A 88 -5.84 1.54 -15.72
CA ALA A 88 -5.02 1.82 -16.89
C ALA A 88 -3.69 2.48 -16.45
N PRO A 89 -2.51 1.98 -16.87
CA PRO A 89 -1.22 2.59 -16.52
C PRO A 89 -1.13 4.09 -16.83
N LEU A 90 -1.71 4.54 -17.96
CA LEU A 90 -1.80 5.95 -18.33
C LEU A 90 -2.47 6.80 -17.23
N MET A 91 -3.60 6.34 -16.69
CA MET A 91 -4.31 7.08 -15.64
C MET A 91 -3.50 7.16 -14.34
N ILE A 92 -2.75 6.10 -14.01
CA ILE A 92 -1.88 6.10 -12.83
C ILE A 92 -0.71 7.07 -13.03
N ALA A 93 -0.11 7.10 -14.22
CA ALA A 93 0.93 8.07 -14.56
C ALA A 93 0.42 9.51 -14.41
N GLU A 94 -0.81 9.80 -14.88
CA GLU A 94 -1.42 11.12 -14.77
C GLU A 94 -1.75 11.52 -13.33
N GLN A 95 -2.32 10.60 -12.55
CA GLN A 95 -2.64 10.85 -11.15
C GLN A 95 -1.38 11.11 -10.32
N PHE A 96 -0.36 10.25 -10.45
CA PHE A 96 0.87 10.39 -9.68
C PHE A 96 1.78 11.51 -10.22
N GLY A 97 1.73 11.79 -11.51
CA GLY A 97 2.34 13.00 -12.09
C GLY A 97 1.72 14.28 -11.54
N THR A 98 0.38 14.31 -11.40
CA THR A 98 -0.33 15.42 -10.74
C THR A 98 0.10 15.56 -9.29
N LEU A 99 0.06 14.47 -8.52
CA LEU A 99 0.45 14.46 -7.11
C LEU A 99 1.90 14.90 -6.91
N ALA A 100 2.84 14.39 -7.71
CA ALA A 100 4.25 14.74 -7.62
C ALA A 100 4.51 16.21 -7.99
N THR A 101 3.68 16.78 -8.88
CA THR A 101 3.73 18.21 -9.22
C THR A 101 3.20 19.08 -8.06
N LEU A 102 2.07 18.68 -7.45
CA LEU A 102 1.48 19.38 -6.31
C LEU A 102 2.33 19.29 -5.04
N TYR A 103 3.01 18.16 -4.85
CA TYR A 103 3.79 17.83 -3.66
C TYR A 103 5.20 17.34 -4.03
N PRO A 104 6.07 18.24 -4.51
CA PRO A 104 7.39 17.86 -5.01
C PRO A 104 8.22 17.10 -3.97
N ASN A 105 8.88 16.04 -4.42
CA ASN A 105 9.76 15.18 -3.61
C ASN A 105 9.07 14.45 -2.44
N ARG A 106 7.74 14.45 -2.36
CA ARG A 106 7.00 13.84 -1.23
C ARG A 106 6.14 12.63 -1.62
N ILE A 107 5.96 12.35 -2.90
CA ILE A 107 5.05 11.29 -3.36
C ILE A 107 5.78 9.96 -3.59
N ASP A 108 5.21 8.88 -3.08
CA ASP A 108 5.62 7.50 -3.36
C ASP A 108 4.53 6.75 -4.13
N LEU A 109 4.92 5.95 -5.13
CA LEU A 109 4.04 5.07 -5.86
C LEU A 109 4.37 3.60 -5.55
N GLY A 110 3.73 3.03 -4.53
CA GLY A 110 3.72 1.58 -4.32
C GLY A 110 2.76 0.88 -5.28
N LEU A 111 3.22 -0.20 -5.91
CA LEU A 111 2.47 -1.00 -6.88
C LEU A 111 2.28 -2.42 -6.36
N GLY A 112 1.03 -2.89 -6.33
CA GLY A 112 0.65 -4.24 -5.93
C GLY A 112 -0.03 -5.01 -7.07
N ARG A 113 0.20 -6.33 -7.08
CA ARG A 113 -0.42 -7.27 -8.04
C ARG A 113 -1.80 -7.76 -7.60
N ALA A 114 -2.02 -7.82 -6.29
CA ALA A 114 -3.26 -8.36 -5.72
C ALA A 114 -4.48 -7.55 -6.20
N PRO A 115 -5.69 -8.13 -6.19
CA PRO A 115 -6.88 -7.39 -6.62
C PRO A 115 -7.36 -6.35 -5.60
N GLY A 116 -6.94 -6.45 -4.33
CA GLY A 116 -7.43 -5.58 -3.24
C GLY A 116 -8.89 -5.80 -2.86
N THR A 117 -9.52 -6.87 -3.34
CA THR A 117 -10.95 -7.18 -3.15
C THR A 117 -11.26 -8.64 -3.51
N ASP A 118 -12.51 -9.08 -3.31
CA ASP A 118 -13.05 -10.36 -3.77
C ASP A 118 -13.15 -10.50 -5.31
N GLN A 119 -13.36 -11.72 -5.79
CA GLN A 119 -13.42 -12.03 -7.23
C GLN A 119 -14.58 -11.35 -7.98
N THR A 120 -15.73 -11.16 -7.33
CA THR A 120 -16.91 -10.54 -7.96
C THR A 120 -16.66 -9.06 -8.17
N THR A 121 -16.14 -8.37 -7.15
CA THR A 121 -15.77 -6.95 -7.26
C THR A 121 -14.62 -6.75 -8.24
N MET A 122 -13.62 -7.63 -8.25
CA MET A 122 -12.52 -7.57 -9.23
C MET A 122 -13.04 -7.62 -10.67
N ARG A 123 -14.05 -8.46 -10.97
CA ARG A 123 -14.68 -8.51 -12.29
C ARG A 123 -15.44 -7.23 -12.64
N ALA A 124 -15.98 -6.52 -11.65
CA ALA A 124 -16.62 -5.22 -11.87
C ALA A 124 -15.61 -4.11 -12.16
N LEU A 125 -14.39 -4.18 -11.58
CA LEU A 125 -13.32 -3.22 -11.80
C LEU A 125 -12.63 -3.43 -13.16
N ARG A 126 -12.35 -4.69 -13.53
CA ARG A 126 -11.56 -5.00 -14.74
C ARG A 126 -12.42 -5.04 -15.99
N ARG A 127 -11.98 -4.35 -17.04
CA ARG A 127 -12.64 -4.33 -18.36
C ARG A 127 -12.50 -5.64 -19.16
N GLY A 128 -11.58 -6.54 -18.79
CA GLY A 128 -11.35 -7.82 -19.47
C GLY A 128 -11.28 -9.01 -18.50
N LEU A 129 -12.09 -10.05 -18.76
CA LEU A 129 -12.21 -11.25 -17.91
C LEU A 129 -10.96 -12.15 -17.92
N SER A 130 -10.00 -11.91 -18.82
CA SER A 130 -8.79 -12.71 -18.99
C SER A 130 -7.58 -12.23 -18.18
N SER A 131 -7.53 -10.97 -17.75
CA SER A 131 -6.43 -10.46 -16.93
C SER A 131 -6.58 -10.99 -15.50
N LYS A 132 -5.78 -11.99 -15.13
CA LYS A 132 -5.65 -12.55 -13.77
C LYS A 132 -4.55 -11.87 -12.95
N GLY A 133 -4.01 -10.75 -13.43
CA GLY A 133 -2.82 -10.11 -12.86
C GLY A 133 -1.50 -10.80 -13.24
N ASP A 134 -1.54 -11.67 -14.27
CA ASP A 134 -0.35 -12.26 -14.88
C ASP A 134 0.39 -11.26 -15.76
N ASP A 135 -0.31 -10.21 -16.19
CA ASP A 135 0.13 -9.05 -16.97
C ASP A 135 0.80 -7.94 -16.12
N PHE A 136 1.03 -8.20 -14.83
CA PHE A 136 1.55 -7.18 -13.92
C PHE A 136 2.93 -6.62 -14.32
N PRO A 137 3.91 -7.43 -14.77
CA PRO A 137 5.16 -6.91 -15.30
C PRO A 137 4.94 -5.97 -16.50
N GLU A 138 4.09 -6.37 -17.45
CA GLU A 138 3.79 -5.60 -18.65
C GLU A 138 3.10 -4.27 -18.31
N LEU A 139 2.20 -4.27 -17.33
CA LEU A 139 1.57 -3.04 -16.83
C LEU A 139 2.57 -2.10 -16.16
N ILE A 140 3.59 -2.64 -15.46
CA ILE A 140 4.67 -1.83 -14.90
C ILE A 140 5.51 -1.21 -16.02
N ASP A 141 5.86 -1.98 -17.04
CA ASP A 141 6.63 -1.48 -18.18
C ASP A 141 5.87 -0.38 -18.93
N GLU A 142 4.58 -0.56 -19.15
CA GLU A 142 3.70 0.46 -19.74
C GLU A 142 3.64 1.73 -18.86
N LEU A 143 3.52 1.58 -17.54
CA LEU A 143 3.53 2.69 -16.60
C LEU A 143 4.87 3.45 -16.62
N LEU A 144 5.99 2.73 -16.62
CA LEU A 144 7.34 3.31 -16.66
C LEU A 144 7.58 4.05 -17.98
N PHE A 145 7.05 3.53 -19.10
CA PHE A 145 7.06 4.21 -20.38
C PHE A 145 6.33 5.56 -20.30
N TYR A 146 5.15 5.61 -19.67
CA TYR A 146 4.39 6.85 -19.53
C TYR A 146 5.05 7.92 -18.65
N PHE A 147 5.92 7.53 -17.70
CA PHE A 147 6.73 8.48 -16.93
C PHE A 147 7.94 9.02 -17.71
N GLN A 148 8.33 8.41 -18.84
CA GLN A 148 9.40 8.96 -19.67
C GLN A 148 8.96 10.27 -20.34
N LYS A 149 9.93 11.08 -20.77
CA LYS A 149 9.65 12.25 -21.59
C LYS A 149 9.15 11.77 -22.96
N SER A 150 7.96 12.21 -23.35
CA SER A 150 7.38 11.84 -24.65
C SER A 150 8.24 12.27 -25.84
N GLU A 151 8.26 11.43 -26.87
CA GLU A 151 8.95 11.69 -28.13
C GLU A 151 8.12 12.57 -29.08
N PRO A 152 8.75 13.32 -30.01
CA PRO A 152 8.02 14.06 -31.04
C PRO A 152 7.09 13.14 -31.85
N GLY A 153 5.81 13.50 -31.96
CA GLY A 153 4.80 12.73 -32.69
C GLY A 153 4.13 11.60 -31.91
N GLN A 154 4.51 11.39 -30.64
CA GLN A 154 3.83 10.44 -29.75
C GLN A 154 2.36 10.85 -29.54
N LYS A 155 1.44 9.93 -29.88
CA LYS A 155 -0.01 10.20 -29.86
C LYS A 155 -0.62 10.15 -28.45
N VAL A 156 -0.17 9.21 -27.63
CA VAL A 156 -0.69 8.99 -26.26
C VAL A 156 0.40 9.38 -25.28
N ARG A 157 0.11 10.34 -24.40
CA ARG A 157 1.06 10.96 -23.48
C ARG A 157 0.39 11.10 -22.13
N ALA A 158 1.13 10.84 -21.04
CA ALA A 158 0.66 11.13 -19.70
C ALA A 158 0.89 12.60 -19.39
N ILE A 159 -0.15 13.42 -19.47
CA ILE A 159 -0.07 14.85 -19.17
C ILE A 159 -1.08 15.19 -18.08
N PRO A 160 -0.63 15.48 -16.84
CA PRO A 160 0.76 15.49 -16.37
C PRO A 160 1.35 14.08 -16.22
N GLY A 161 2.65 13.93 -15.98
CA GLY A 161 3.29 12.64 -15.68
C GLY A 161 4.53 12.34 -16.51
N GLU A 162 4.49 12.64 -17.79
CA GLU A 162 5.65 12.50 -18.66
C GLU A 162 6.85 13.31 -18.14
N GLY A 163 8.03 12.69 -18.11
CA GLY A 163 9.28 13.31 -17.65
C GLY A 163 9.34 13.62 -16.15
N ILE A 164 8.36 13.21 -15.36
CA ILE A 164 8.36 13.35 -13.89
C ILE A 164 8.93 12.08 -13.27
N ASP A 165 9.92 12.23 -12.40
CA ASP A 165 10.43 11.12 -11.60
C ASP A 165 9.53 10.89 -10.37
N VAL A 166 8.80 9.78 -10.38
CA VAL A 166 7.98 9.31 -9.25
C VAL A 166 8.63 8.05 -8.67
N PRO A 167 9.08 8.07 -7.39
CA PRO A 167 9.66 6.90 -6.75
C PRO A 167 8.67 5.72 -6.68
N ILE A 168 9.00 4.64 -7.41
CA ILE A 168 8.18 3.43 -7.48
C ILE A 168 8.69 2.35 -6.53
N TRP A 169 7.76 1.74 -5.80
CA TRP A 169 7.98 0.56 -4.96
C TRP A 169 7.20 -0.64 -5.47
N ILE A 170 7.82 -1.82 -5.43
CA ILE A 170 7.10 -3.07 -5.68
C ILE A 170 6.62 -3.62 -4.35
N LEU A 171 5.32 -3.86 -4.24
CA LEU A 171 4.69 -4.46 -3.08
C LEU A 171 4.28 -5.89 -3.40
N GLY A 172 4.42 -6.78 -2.42
CA GLY A 172 3.84 -8.10 -2.58
C GLY A 172 3.79 -8.95 -1.32
N SER A 173 3.21 -10.13 -1.52
CA SER A 173 2.93 -11.12 -0.48
C SER A 173 3.30 -12.54 -0.94
N SER A 174 4.20 -12.65 -1.93
CA SER A 174 4.66 -13.92 -2.47
C SER A 174 6.10 -13.85 -2.98
N THR A 175 6.74 -15.01 -3.13
CA THR A 175 8.09 -15.12 -3.69
C THR A 175 8.22 -14.59 -5.12
N TYR A 176 7.15 -14.65 -5.92
CA TYR A 176 7.10 -14.06 -7.26
C TYR A 176 7.40 -12.55 -7.23
N SER A 177 6.75 -11.81 -6.34
CA SER A 177 6.95 -10.35 -6.24
C SER A 177 8.38 -9.98 -5.83
N GLY A 178 9.03 -10.83 -5.02
CA GLY A 178 10.44 -10.68 -4.67
C GLY A 178 11.37 -10.83 -5.87
N ARG A 179 11.11 -11.80 -6.78
CA ARG A 179 11.87 -11.93 -8.04
C ARG A 179 11.67 -10.74 -8.96
N LEU A 180 10.41 -10.32 -9.14
CA LEU A 180 10.09 -9.19 -10.02
C LEU A 180 10.76 -7.89 -9.55
N ALA A 181 10.68 -7.58 -8.26
CA ALA A 181 11.34 -6.39 -7.70
C ALA A 181 12.87 -6.42 -7.88
N ALA A 182 13.46 -7.61 -7.83
CA ALA A 182 14.90 -7.83 -7.99
C ALA A 182 15.35 -7.57 -9.43
N MET A 183 14.62 -8.13 -10.40
CA MET A 183 14.88 -7.93 -11.84
C MET A 183 14.71 -6.47 -12.25
N LEU A 184 13.72 -5.77 -11.68
CA LEU A 184 13.50 -4.35 -11.96
C LEU A 184 14.49 -3.43 -11.23
N GLY A 185 15.31 -3.96 -10.31
CA GLY A 185 16.20 -3.17 -9.46
C GLY A 185 15.47 -2.11 -8.63
N ARG A 186 14.27 -2.44 -8.11
CA ARG A 186 13.38 -1.51 -7.39
C ARG A 186 13.33 -1.82 -5.89
N PRO A 187 12.97 -0.84 -5.03
CA PRO A 187 12.76 -1.10 -3.62
C PRO A 187 11.53 -2.01 -3.42
N TYR A 188 11.63 -2.92 -2.45
CA TYR A 188 10.64 -3.99 -2.26
C TYR A 188 10.00 -3.92 -0.87
N ALA A 189 8.67 -3.88 -0.81
CA ALA A 189 7.91 -3.94 0.43
C ALA A 189 7.08 -5.24 0.50
N PHE A 190 7.28 -6.03 1.56
CA PHE A 190 6.55 -7.28 1.76
C PHE A 190 5.41 -7.09 2.78
N ALA A 191 4.21 -7.55 2.43
CA ALA A 191 3.05 -7.52 3.30
C ALA A 191 3.06 -8.72 4.28
N GLY A 192 3.88 -8.61 5.33
CA GLY A 192 4.05 -9.65 6.36
C GLY A 192 2.76 -9.98 7.11
N HIS A 193 1.85 -9.02 7.24
CA HIS A 193 0.51 -9.23 7.82
C HIS A 193 -0.40 -10.18 7.01
N PHE A 194 -0.13 -10.40 5.72
CA PHE A 194 -0.93 -11.29 4.88
C PHE A 194 -0.29 -12.67 4.68
N ALA A 195 1.03 -12.73 4.51
CA ALA A 195 1.75 -13.97 4.20
C ALA A 195 3.05 -14.08 5.01
N PRO A 196 2.98 -14.10 6.35
CA PRO A 196 4.17 -14.02 7.20
C PRO A 196 5.18 -15.13 6.89
N ASP A 197 4.69 -16.35 6.63
CA ASP A 197 5.52 -17.54 6.36
C ASP A 197 6.39 -17.40 5.10
N GLN A 198 5.98 -16.59 4.13
CA GLN A 198 6.71 -16.40 2.88
C GLN A 198 7.69 -15.22 2.92
N MET A 199 7.62 -14.36 3.93
CA MET A 199 8.32 -13.07 3.96
C MET A 199 9.84 -13.23 3.86
N LEU A 200 10.43 -14.08 4.71
CA LEU A 200 11.89 -14.27 4.74
C LEU A 200 12.39 -14.88 3.42
N GLN A 201 11.67 -15.89 2.90
CA GLN A 201 12.01 -16.50 1.63
C GLN A 201 11.94 -15.50 0.46
N ALA A 202 10.93 -14.64 0.43
CA ALA A 202 10.80 -13.61 -0.59
C ALA A 202 11.93 -12.57 -0.53
N TYR A 203 12.36 -12.16 0.66
CA TYR A 203 13.51 -11.28 0.82
C TYR A 203 14.82 -11.92 0.41
N ASP A 204 15.03 -13.20 0.71
CA ASP A 204 16.22 -13.92 0.28
C ASP A 204 16.28 -14.04 -1.24
N ILE A 205 15.15 -14.33 -1.87
CA ILE A 205 15.02 -14.34 -3.32
C ILE A 205 15.31 -12.94 -3.89
N TYR A 206 14.73 -11.89 -3.32
CA TYR A 206 14.96 -10.51 -3.77
C TYR A 206 16.44 -10.14 -3.71
N ARG A 207 17.11 -10.42 -2.58
CA ARG A 207 18.54 -10.10 -2.40
C ARG A 207 19.46 -10.92 -3.30
N LYS A 208 19.18 -12.21 -3.49
CA LYS A 208 20.01 -13.11 -4.32
C LYS A 208 19.95 -12.79 -5.81
N ASN A 209 18.82 -12.30 -6.29
CA ASN A 209 18.58 -12.03 -7.71
C ASN A 209 18.55 -10.53 -8.02
N PHE A 210 19.02 -9.67 -7.11
CA PHE A 210 18.92 -8.22 -7.29
C PHE A 210 19.84 -7.74 -8.40
N GLU A 211 19.26 -7.07 -9.37
CA GLU A 211 19.99 -6.41 -10.46
C GLU A 211 20.02 -4.90 -10.17
N PRO A 212 21.22 -4.29 -10.02
CA PRO A 212 21.33 -2.85 -9.86
C PRO A 212 20.69 -2.10 -11.04
N SER A 213 20.02 -1.00 -10.74
CA SER A 213 19.37 -0.14 -11.74
C SER A 213 19.81 1.31 -11.56
N SER A 214 19.30 2.21 -12.40
CA SER A 214 19.46 3.66 -12.20
C SER A 214 18.84 4.18 -10.90
N VAL A 215 18.04 3.36 -10.20
CA VAL A 215 17.29 3.75 -8.99
C VAL A 215 17.96 3.22 -7.72
N LEU A 216 18.52 2.01 -7.76
CA LEU A 216 19.15 1.38 -6.61
C LEU A 216 20.41 0.60 -7.01
N GLU A 217 21.52 0.91 -6.34
CA GLU A 217 22.77 0.14 -6.45
C GLU A 217 22.76 -1.16 -5.61
N LYS A 218 21.92 -1.21 -4.58
CA LYS A 218 21.86 -2.32 -3.61
C LYS A 218 20.41 -2.63 -3.21
N PRO A 219 20.10 -3.87 -2.81
CA PRO A 219 18.77 -4.26 -2.37
C PRO A 219 18.23 -3.35 -1.25
N HIS A 220 16.97 -2.91 -1.37
CA HIS A 220 16.28 -2.14 -0.35
C HIS A 220 14.93 -2.75 -0.02
N THR A 221 14.73 -3.15 1.24
CA THR A 221 13.53 -3.87 1.69
C THR A 221 12.78 -3.13 2.80
N MET A 222 11.45 -3.26 2.81
CA MET A 222 10.57 -2.83 3.88
C MET A 222 9.59 -3.96 4.25
N ALA A 223 9.25 -4.09 5.54
CA ALA A 223 8.28 -5.07 6.05
C ALA A 223 7.02 -4.37 6.56
N GLY A 224 5.86 -4.79 6.05
CA GLY A 224 4.56 -4.37 6.56
C GLY A 224 4.07 -5.31 7.65
N ILE A 225 4.14 -4.88 8.90
CA ILE A 225 3.84 -5.69 10.09
C ILE A 225 2.67 -5.03 10.84
N PRO A 226 1.64 -5.77 11.28
CA PRO A 226 0.59 -5.20 12.11
C PRO A 226 1.12 -4.99 13.52
N ILE A 227 0.84 -3.84 14.12
CA ILE A 227 1.31 -3.49 15.47
C ILE A 227 0.14 -2.96 16.28
N ILE A 228 0.00 -3.47 17.49
CA ILE A 228 -0.88 -2.94 18.53
C ILE A 228 0.01 -2.67 19.72
N ALA A 229 -0.02 -1.43 20.20
CA ALA A 229 0.83 -0.97 21.29
C ALA A 229 -0.05 -0.17 22.26
N ALA A 230 0.22 -0.37 23.54
CA ALA A 230 -0.48 0.26 24.65
C ALA A 230 0.50 0.52 25.81
N ALA A 231 0.02 1.06 26.93
CA ALA A 231 0.88 1.33 28.08
C ALA A 231 1.30 0.04 28.81
N THR A 232 0.49 -1.02 28.71
CA THR A 232 0.78 -2.34 29.27
C THR A 232 0.47 -3.45 28.27
N ASP A 233 1.05 -4.63 28.49
CA ASP A 233 0.81 -5.81 27.65
C ASP A 233 -0.66 -6.23 27.73
N GLU A 234 -1.29 -6.16 28.92
CA GLU A 234 -2.70 -6.49 29.11
C GLU A 234 -3.63 -5.56 28.32
N GLU A 235 -3.32 -4.26 28.27
CA GLU A 235 -4.08 -3.30 27.47
C GLU A 235 -3.88 -3.57 25.97
N ALA A 236 -2.67 -3.91 25.54
CA ALA A 236 -2.39 -4.24 24.15
C ALA A 236 -3.12 -5.52 23.71
N GLU A 237 -3.16 -6.54 24.56
CA GLU A 237 -3.91 -7.78 24.33
C GLU A 237 -5.41 -7.54 24.26
N TYR A 238 -5.95 -6.71 25.16
CA TYR A 238 -7.34 -6.29 25.13
C TYR A 238 -7.67 -5.56 23.82
N LEU A 239 -6.88 -4.55 23.43
CA LEU A 239 -7.07 -3.83 22.16
C LEU A 239 -6.94 -4.75 20.93
N ALA A 240 -6.10 -5.77 21.01
CA ALA A 240 -5.91 -6.75 19.93
C ALA A 240 -7.15 -7.59 19.63
N THR A 241 -8.05 -7.74 20.59
CA THR A 241 -9.31 -8.48 20.39
C THR A 241 -10.18 -7.88 19.29
N SER A 242 -10.17 -6.55 19.08
CA SER A 242 -10.84 -5.90 17.94
C SER A 242 -10.34 -6.43 16.60
N LEU A 243 -9.01 -6.56 16.45
CA LEU A 243 -8.39 -7.07 15.24
C LEU A 243 -8.73 -8.56 15.05
N TYR A 244 -8.70 -9.34 16.14
CA TYR A 244 -9.05 -10.75 16.12
C TYR A 244 -10.50 -10.98 15.69
N LEU A 245 -11.44 -10.21 16.23
CA LEU A 245 -12.85 -10.27 15.83
C LEU A 245 -13.04 -9.94 14.35
N ARG A 246 -12.31 -8.93 13.85
CA ARG A 246 -12.35 -8.57 12.43
C ARG A 246 -11.88 -9.72 11.54
N PHE A 247 -10.74 -10.35 11.88
CA PHE A 247 -10.22 -11.49 11.11
C PHE A 247 -11.11 -12.73 11.23
N LEU A 248 -11.67 -13.00 12.41
CA LEU A 248 -12.63 -14.07 12.60
C LEU A 248 -13.88 -13.87 11.73
N GLY A 249 -14.38 -12.63 11.65
CA GLY A 249 -15.45 -12.25 10.73
C GLY A 249 -15.10 -12.51 9.26
N LEU A 250 -13.87 -12.18 8.84
CA LEU A 250 -13.38 -12.49 7.49
C LEU A 250 -13.41 -14.00 7.20
N ILE A 251 -12.90 -14.82 8.13
CA ILE A 251 -12.89 -16.29 7.99
C ILE A 251 -14.31 -16.84 7.91
N ARG A 252 -15.26 -16.26 8.65
CA ARG A 252 -16.67 -16.65 8.68
C ARG A 252 -17.51 -16.07 7.54
N GLY A 253 -16.92 -15.28 6.63
CA GLY A 253 -17.66 -14.61 5.55
C GLY A 253 -18.62 -13.52 6.05
N GLN A 254 -18.38 -12.97 7.24
CA GLN A 254 -19.18 -11.95 7.92
C GLN A 254 -18.32 -10.70 8.16
N LEU A 255 -17.58 -10.27 7.14
CA LEU A 255 -16.73 -9.10 7.28
C LEU A 255 -17.59 -7.86 7.54
N LYS A 256 -17.31 -7.18 8.65
CA LYS A 256 -18.01 -5.99 9.13
C LYS A 256 -16.97 -4.93 9.55
N PRO A 257 -17.41 -3.68 9.78
CA PRO A 257 -16.59 -2.68 10.46
C PRO A 257 -15.98 -3.25 11.75
N THR A 258 -14.78 -2.78 12.09
CA THR A 258 -14.05 -3.32 13.25
C THR A 258 -14.83 -3.08 14.54
N PRO A 259 -15.19 -4.13 15.30
CA PRO A 259 -15.93 -3.97 16.54
C PRO A 259 -15.02 -3.43 17.65
N PRO A 260 -15.60 -2.92 18.76
CA PRO A 260 -14.82 -2.60 19.95
C PRO A 260 -14.13 -3.84 20.53
N PRO A 261 -13.07 -3.66 21.34
CA PRO A 261 -12.40 -4.76 22.00
C PRO A 261 -13.33 -5.44 23.02
N VAL A 262 -13.05 -6.70 23.31
CA VAL A 262 -13.78 -7.55 24.25
C VAL A 262 -12.82 -8.11 25.31
N GLU A 263 -13.35 -8.43 26.50
CA GLU A 263 -12.54 -8.90 27.62
C GLU A 263 -11.86 -10.26 27.36
N SER A 264 -12.50 -11.15 26.57
CA SER A 264 -11.91 -12.44 26.19
C SER A 264 -12.44 -12.92 24.84
N MET A 265 -11.55 -13.57 24.08
CA MET A 265 -11.88 -14.23 22.83
C MET A 265 -12.28 -15.70 22.98
N ASP A 266 -12.13 -16.31 24.16
CA ASP A 266 -12.23 -17.77 24.36
C ASP A 266 -13.55 -18.37 23.90
N LEU A 267 -14.66 -17.66 24.15
CA LEU A 267 -16.00 -18.06 23.75
C LEU A 267 -16.37 -17.65 22.32
N LEU A 268 -15.52 -16.87 21.66
CA LEU A 268 -15.77 -16.32 20.33
C LEU A 268 -15.03 -17.09 19.25
N TRP A 269 -13.91 -17.75 19.58
CA TRP A 269 -13.13 -18.58 18.64
C TRP A 269 -13.92 -19.76 18.05
N THR A 270 -14.83 -20.33 18.84
CA THR A 270 -15.63 -21.52 18.48
C THR A 270 -16.64 -21.22 17.38
#